data_AF-A0A7D5MF93-F1
#
_entry.id   AF-A0A7D5MF93-F1
#
_cell.length_a   1.000
_cell.length_b   1.000
_cell.length_c   1.000
_cell.angle_alpha   90.00
_cell.angle_beta   90.00
_cell.angle_gamma   90.00
#
_symmetry.space_group_name_H-M   'P 1'
#
loop_
_entity.id
_entity.type
_entity.pdbx_description
1 polymer ?
#
loop_
_entity_poly.entity_id
_entity_poly.type
_entity_poly.pdbx_seq_one_letter_code
_entity_poly.pdbx_strand_id
1 'polypeptide(L)'
;MGLFTIAYQIGSMSTVSEEEATTFMTEFEKLVKDIDAMGIFLHNSTISLPMFIPGFGVVWGLFSAWSTGFAFSAIVSISPELAKVPPLAILFLSPFGIMELTAYSLATSRSFILIKEVYRKSNLIPFLKPTIIEIGIVIGLLLAGGYLEYYMIKLVQDESITLPGF
;
A
#
# COMPACT_ATOMS: atom_id res chain seq x y z
N MET A 1 -6.88 -7.01 7.20
CA MET A 1 -7.30 -7.27 5.81
C MET A 1 -8.69 -6.69 5.52
N GLY A 2 -9.78 -7.23 6.07
CA GLY A 2 -11.15 -6.75 5.73
C GLY A 2 -11.37 -5.23 5.81
N LEU A 3 -11.01 -4.60 6.94
CA LEU A 3 -11.16 -3.13 7.08
C LEU A 3 -10.28 -2.33 6.11
N PHE A 4 -9.06 -2.82 5.85
CA PHE A 4 -8.15 -2.20 4.88
C PHE A 4 -8.76 -2.27 3.47
N THR A 5 -9.22 -3.46 3.06
CA THR A 5 -9.87 -3.67 1.77
C THR A 5 -11.11 -2.79 1.57
N ILE A 6 -11.94 -2.65 2.62
CA ILE A 6 -13.12 -1.77 2.57
C ILE A 6 -12.69 -0.30 2.42
N ALA A 7 -11.72 0.16 3.21
CA ALA A 7 -11.22 1.54 3.12
C ALA A 7 -10.63 1.85 1.74
N TYR A 8 -9.86 0.91 1.17
CA TYR A 8 -9.35 1.00 -0.19
C TYR A 8 -10.48 1.07 -1.22
N GLN A 9 -11.49 0.19 -1.12
CA GLN A 9 -12.61 0.19 -2.05
C GLN A 9 -13.36 1.53 -2.02
N ILE A 10 -13.60 2.08 -0.82
CA ILE A 10 -14.23 3.40 -0.66
C ILE A 10 -13.36 4.47 -1.32
N GLY A 11 -12.03 4.44 -1.11
CA GLY A 11 -11.10 5.35 -1.79
C GLY A 11 -11.21 5.27 -3.30
N SER A 12 -11.25 4.06 -3.87
CA SER A 12 -11.34 3.82 -5.32
C SER A 12 -12.65 4.24 -5.97
N MET A 13 -13.69 4.47 -5.17
CA MET A 13 -14.99 4.97 -5.63
C MET A 13 -15.13 6.48 -5.50
N SER A 14 -14.07 7.18 -5.05
CA SER A 14 -14.09 8.63 -4.90
C SER A 14 -14.20 9.30 -6.26
N THR A 15 -15.05 10.32 -6.35
CA THR A 15 -15.09 11.21 -7.52
C THR A 15 -13.89 12.15 -7.47
N VAL A 16 -13.00 12.06 -8.44
CA VAL A 16 -11.80 12.90 -8.55
C VAL A 16 -12.03 13.91 -9.68
N SER A 17 -11.86 15.20 -9.40
CA SER A 17 -11.90 16.23 -10.46
C SER A 17 -10.69 16.12 -11.38
N GLU A 18 -10.80 16.65 -12.60
CA GLU A 18 -9.69 16.62 -13.56
C GLU A 18 -8.45 17.38 -13.03
N GLU A 19 -8.67 18.48 -12.31
CA GLU A 19 -7.60 19.27 -11.65
C GLU A 19 -6.88 18.47 -10.55
N GLU A 20 -7.64 17.81 -9.67
CA GLU A 20 -7.08 16.95 -8.62
C GLU A 20 -6.35 15.75 -9.20
N ALA A 21 -6.91 15.12 -10.23
CA ALA A 21 -6.29 13.97 -10.89
C ALA A 21 -4.97 14.37 -11.57
N THR A 22 -4.95 15.49 -12.29
CA THR A 22 -3.74 15.99 -12.96
C THR A 22 -2.66 16.38 -11.96
N THR A 23 -3.05 17.03 -10.86
CA THR A 23 -2.13 17.39 -9.77
C THR A 23 -1.55 16.15 -9.12
N PHE A 24 -2.41 15.18 -8.77
CA PHE A 24 -2.00 13.89 -8.22
C PHE A 24 -1.04 13.19 -9.18
N MET A 25 -1.35 13.18 -10.48
CA MET A 25 -0.55 12.46 -11.46
C MET A 25 0.84 13.06 -11.62
N THR A 26 0.92 14.38 -11.61
CA THR A 26 2.20 15.11 -11.66
C THR A 26 3.08 14.77 -10.45
N GLU A 27 2.51 14.70 -9.25
CA GLU A 27 3.25 14.33 -8.04
C GLU A 27 3.59 12.84 -8.00
N PHE A 28 2.68 11.98 -8.42
CA PHE A 28 2.92 10.54 -8.52
C PHE A 28 4.05 10.25 -9.51
N GLU A 29 4.03 10.85 -10.71
CA GLU A 29 5.11 10.72 -11.69
C GLU A 29 6.46 11.14 -11.11
N LYS A 30 6.53 12.24 -10.36
CA LYS A 30 7.77 12.65 -9.67
C LYS A 30 8.24 11.63 -8.64
N LEU A 31 7.32 10.96 -7.95
CA LEU A 31 7.63 9.95 -6.94
C LEU A 31 8.05 8.62 -7.55
N VAL A 32 7.48 8.23 -8.71
CA VAL A 32 7.77 6.95 -9.38
C VAL A 32 8.84 7.05 -10.46
N LYS A 33 9.18 8.24 -10.93
CA LYS A 33 10.24 8.44 -11.92
C LYS A 33 11.57 8.03 -11.32
N ASP A 34 12.21 7.06 -11.97
CA ASP A 34 13.47 6.44 -11.55
C ASP A 34 13.41 5.69 -10.21
N ILE A 35 12.21 5.30 -9.74
CA ILE A 35 12.10 4.49 -8.52
C ILE A 35 12.66 3.09 -8.78
N ASP A 36 13.69 2.71 -8.01
CA ASP A 36 14.22 1.37 -8.01
C ASP A 36 13.49 0.50 -6.96
N ALA A 37 13.81 -0.79 -6.95
CA ALA A 37 13.25 -1.73 -5.97
C ALA A 37 13.44 -1.27 -4.51
N MET A 38 14.56 -0.58 -4.22
CA MET A 38 14.84 -0.04 -2.89
C MET A 38 13.94 1.16 -2.57
N GLY A 39 13.68 2.04 -3.53
CA GLY A 39 12.74 3.14 -3.41
C GLY A 39 11.32 2.66 -3.08
N ILE A 40 10.83 1.64 -3.79
CA ILE A 40 9.52 1.03 -3.53
C ILE A 40 9.46 0.44 -2.10
N PHE A 41 10.48 -0.33 -1.73
CA PHE A 41 10.60 -0.88 -0.38
C PHE A 41 10.59 0.21 0.70
N LEU A 42 11.38 1.28 0.53
CA LEU A 42 11.48 2.38 1.50
C LEU A 42 10.17 3.16 1.59
N HIS A 43 9.48 3.38 0.48
CA HIS A 43 8.16 4.02 0.45
C HIS A 43 7.16 3.22 1.30
N ASN A 44 6.99 1.94 1.02
CA ASN A 44 6.06 1.09 1.76
C ASN A 44 6.47 0.90 3.24
N SER A 45 7.78 0.89 3.52
CA SER A 45 8.29 0.84 4.90
C SER A 45 7.97 2.12 5.67
N THR A 46 8.10 3.28 5.03
CA THR A 46 7.76 4.58 5.61
C THR A 46 6.28 4.67 5.97
N ILE A 47 5.41 4.04 5.15
CA ILE A 47 3.97 3.98 5.43
C ILE A 47 3.66 2.96 6.54
N SER A 48 4.25 1.76 6.50
CA SER A 48 3.90 0.66 7.42
C SER A 48 4.46 0.80 8.84
N LEU A 49 5.66 1.32 9.03
CA LEU A 49 6.27 1.38 10.36
C LEU A 49 5.48 2.24 11.36
N PRO A 50 4.96 3.43 10.97
CA PRO A 50 4.04 4.19 11.81
C PRO A 50 2.75 3.43 12.17
N MET A 51 2.34 2.43 11.37
CA MET A 51 1.16 1.61 11.68
C MET A 51 1.33 0.75 12.93
N PHE A 52 2.54 0.59 13.49
CA PHE A 52 2.73 -0.10 14.77
C PHE A 52 2.46 0.79 16.00
N ILE A 53 2.35 2.11 15.83
CA ILE A 53 2.11 3.04 16.95
C ILE A 53 0.71 2.76 17.53
N PRO A 54 0.57 2.49 18.84
CA PRO A 54 -0.71 2.12 19.44
C PRO A 54 -1.81 3.16 19.15
N GLY A 55 -2.91 2.73 18.55
CA GLY A 55 -4.09 3.56 18.25
C GLY A 55 -3.91 4.40 16.98
N PHE A 56 -2.82 5.18 16.91
CA PHE A 56 -2.48 5.96 15.71
C PHE A 56 -2.41 5.08 14.47
N GLY A 57 -1.74 3.92 14.59
CA GLY A 57 -1.53 3.02 13.48
C GLY A 57 -2.80 2.44 12.86
N VAL A 58 -3.90 2.35 13.63
CA VAL A 58 -5.21 1.98 13.09
C VAL A 58 -5.75 3.06 12.16
N VAL A 59 -5.71 4.31 12.60
CA VAL A 59 -6.16 5.46 11.78
C VAL A 59 -5.26 5.61 10.56
N TRP A 60 -3.94 5.54 10.76
CA TRP A 60 -2.95 5.65 9.69
C TRP A 60 -3.08 4.53 8.66
N GLY A 61 -3.27 3.28 9.09
CA GLY A 61 -3.47 2.15 8.18
C GLY A 61 -4.75 2.26 7.34
N LEU A 62 -5.86 2.70 7.94
CA LEU A 62 -7.12 2.92 7.20
C LEU A 62 -7.02 4.12 6.26
N PHE A 63 -6.37 5.20 6.69
CA PHE A 63 -6.12 6.37 5.85
C PHE A 63 -5.22 6.02 4.67
N SER A 64 -4.14 5.25 4.90
CA SER A 64 -3.27 4.76 3.85
C SER A 64 -4.05 3.91 2.84
N ALA A 65 -4.88 2.98 3.29
CA ALA A 65 -5.73 2.18 2.41
C ALA A 65 -6.64 3.04 1.54
N TRP A 66 -7.35 3.98 2.16
CA TRP A 66 -8.24 4.91 1.46
C TRP A 66 -7.48 5.79 0.46
N SER A 67 -6.31 6.32 0.84
CA SER A 67 -5.45 7.15 -0.01
C SER A 67 -4.94 6.36 -1.23
N THR A 68 -4.54 5.11 -1.06
CA THR A 68 -4.15 4.24 -2.19
C THR A 68 -5.34 3.94 -3.10
N GLY A 69 -6.54 3.77 -2.54
CA GLY A 69 -7.76 3.65 -3.33
C GLY A 69 -8.07 4.94 -4.12
N PHE A 70 -7.95 6.10 -3.47
CA PHE A 70 -8.13 7.40 -4.11
C PHE A 70 -7.14 7.62 -5.25
N ALA A 71 -5.86 7.26 -5.04
CA ALA A 71 -4.82 7.26 -6.06
C ALA A 71 -5.22 6.42 -7.28
N PHE A 72 -5.80 5.24 -7.08
CA PHE A 72 -6.32 4.42 -8.17
C PHE A 72 -7.45 5.15 -8.93
N SER A 73 -8.39 5.78 -8.22
CA SER A 73 -9.47 6.56 -8.87
C SER A 73 -8.91 7.72 -9.70
N ALA A 74 -7.90 8.43 -9.19
CA ALA A 74 -7.22 9.52 -9.90
C ALA A 74 -6.48 9.05 -11.16
N ILE A 75 -5.86 7.87 -11.12
CA ILE A 75 -5.22 7.26 -12.30
C ILE A 75 -6.28 6.87 -13.35
N VAL A 76 -7.38 6.26 -12.92
CA VAL A 76 -8.48 5.83 -13.81
C VAL A 76 -9.18 7.01 -14.48
N SER A 77 -9.32 8.15 -13.80
CA SER A 77 -10.02 9.32 -14.35
C SER A 77 -9.31 9.94 -15.56
N ILE A 78 -7.99 9.77 -15.65
CA ILE A 78 -7.17 10.27 -16.78
C ILE A 78 -6.71 9.15 -17.73
N SER A 79 -6.87 7.88 -17.35
CA SER A 79 -6.51 6.70 -18.14
C SER A 79 -7.73 5.80 -18.36
N PRO A 80 -8.58 6.09 -19.37
CA PRO A 80 -9.84 5.38 -19.59
C PRO A 80 -9.68 3.86 -19.80
N GLU A 81 -8.51 3.42 -20.25
CA GLU A 81 -8.18 2.00 -20.44
C GLU A 81 -8.20 1.22 -19.13
N LEU A 82 -7.85 1.87 -18.01
CA LEU A 82 -7.83 1.28 -16.67
C LEU A 82 -9.22 1.24 -16.01
N ALA A 83 -10.23 1.90 -16.57
CA ALA A 83 -11.59 1.91 -16.02
C ALA A 83 -12.25 0.52 -16.00
N LYS A 84 -11.74 -0.42 -16.81
CA LYS A 84 -12.23 -1.81 -16.87
C LYS A 84 -11.56 -2.71 -15.82
N VAL A 85 -10.49 -2.26 -15.18
CA VAL A 85 -9.76 -3.02 -14.16
C VAL A 85 -10.47 -2.83 -12.82
N PRO A 86 -10.95 -3.91 -12.17
CA PRO A 86 -11.50 -3.79 -10.83
C PRO A 86 -10.40 -3.29 -9.87
N PRO A 87 -10.66 -2.27 -9.02
CA PRO A 87 -9.64 -1.73 -8.11
C PRO A 87 -8.97 -2.82 -7.25
N LEU A 88 -9.79 -3.73 -6.72
CA LEU A 88 -9.32 -4.84 -5.88
C LEU A 88 -8.44 -5.84 -6.64
N ALA A 89 -8.52 -5.89 -7.98
CA ALA A 89 -7.69 -6.79 -8.77
C ALA A 89 -6.20 -6.46 -8.60
N ILE A 90 -5.84 -5.17 -8.52
CA ILE A 90 -4.44 -4.75 -8.34
C ILE A 90 -3.91 -5.20 -6.97
N LEU A 91 -4.71 -5.08 -5.92
CA LEU A 91 -4.34 -5.51 -4.57
C LEU A 91 -4.23 -7.04 -4.41
N PHE A 92 -5.16 -7.80 -4.99
CA PHE A 92 -5.30 -9.23 -4.71
C PHE A 92 -4.72 -10.14 -5.79
N LEU A 93 -4.54 -9.67 -7.03
CA LEU A 93 -4.02 -10.50 -8.12
C LEU A 93 -2.52 -10.28 -8.34
N SER A 94 -1.93 -9.22 -7.77
CA SER A 94 -0.48 -9.04 -7.80
C SER A 94 0.21 -9.71 -6.60
N PRO A 95 1.31 -10.44 -6.82
CA PRO A 95 2.10 -11.00 -5.73
C PRO A 95 2.57 -9.94 -4.73
N PHE A 96 3.05 -8.78 -5.23
CA PHE A 96 3.48 -7.67 -4.37
C PHE A 96 2.32 -7.05 -3.57
N GLY A 97 1.14 -6.90 -4.19
CA GLY A 97 -0.05 -6.37 -3.52
C GLY A 97 -0.53 -7.25 -2.36
N ILE A 98 -0.46 -8.58 -2.48
CA ILE A 98 -0.76 -9.48 -1.36
C ILE A 98 0.25 -9.30 -0.22
N MET A 99 1.54 -9.14 -0.56
CA MET A 99 2.60 -8.95 0.43
C MET A 99 2.44 -7.64 1.19
N GLU A 100 2.17 -6.54 0.48
CA GLU A 100 1.87 -5.23 1.07
C GLU A 100 0.61 -5.27 1.94
N LEU A 101 -0.49 -5.80 1.41
CA LEU A 101 -1.76 -5.90 2.13
C LEU A 101 -1.59 -6.70 3.43
N THR A 102 -0.79 -7.77 3.39
CA THR A 102 -0.45 -8.59 4.56
C THR A 102 0.39 -7.79 5.55
N ALA A 103 1.43 -7.10 5.08
CA ALA A 103 2.30 -6.28 5.90
C ALA A 103 1.53 -5.17 6.63
N TYR A 104 0.72 -4.40 5.91
CA TYR A 104 -0.08 -3.31 6.46
C TYR A 104 -1.15 -3.81 7.43
N SER A 105 -1.76 -4.95 7.11
CA SER A 105 -2.73 -5.61 7.99
C SER A 105 -2.09 -6.07 9.30
N LEU A 106 -0.89 -6.65 9.27
CA LEU A 106 -0.17 -7.07 10.48
C LEU A 106 0.15 -5.86 11.38
N ALA A 107 0.75 -4.82 10.80
CA ALA A 107 1.12 -3.62 11.54
C ALA A 107 -0.09 -2.94 12.18
N THR A 108 -1.15 -2.72 11.40
CA THR A 108 -2.42 -2.14 11.88
C THR A 108 -3.06 -2.98 12.98
N SER A 109 -3.04 -4.32 12.83
CA SER A 109 -3.59 -5.23 13.85
C SER A 109 -2.81 -5.15 15.16
N ARG A 110 -1.48 -5.03 15.10
CA ARG A 110 -0.65 -4.85 16.28
C ARG A 110 -0.94 -3.54 16.98
N SER A 111 -1.10 -2.44 16.24
CA SER A 111 -1.51 -1.15 16.81
C SER A 111 -2.84 -1.25 17.56
N PHE A 112 -3.84 -1.94 16.99
CA PHE A 112 -5.12 -2.18 17.67
C PHE A 112 -4.97 -3.00 18.95
N ILE A 113 -4.17 -4.06 18.93
CA ILE A 113 -3.92 -4.89 20.13
C ILE A 113 -3.25 -4.04 21.21
N LEU A 114 -2.22 -3.27 20.85
CA LEU A 114 -1.48 -2.45 21.82
C LEU A 114 -2.36 -1.37 22.43
N ILE A 115 -3.20 -0.66 21.64
CA ILE A 115 -4.08 0.38 22.21
C ILE A 115 -5.16 -0.21 23.12
N LYS A 116 -5.67 -1.41 22.80
CA LYS A 116 -6.62 -2.11 23.67
C LYS A 116 -5.99 -2.41 25.03
N GLU A 117 -4.73 -2.85 25.04
CA GLU A 117 -4.00 -3.15 26.28
C GLU A 117 -3.62 -1.89 27.06
N VAL A 118 -3.26 -0.80 26.38
CA VAL A 118 -3.13 0.54 26.99
C VAL A 118 -4.43 0.96 27.68
N TYR A 119 -5.58 0.84 26.99
CA TYR A 119 -6.88 1.19 27.54
C TYR A 119 -7.24 0.33 28.77
N ARG A 120 -6.88 -0.96 28.74
CA ARG A 120 -7.06 -1.89 29.87
C ARG A 120 -6.05 -1.70 31.00
N LYS A 121 -5.09 -0.77 30.86
CA LYS A 121 -4.02 -0.51 31.82
C LYS A 121 -3.20 -1.77 32.15
N SER A 122 -3.04 -2.67 31.18
CA SER A 122 -2.27 -3.89 31.35
C SER A 122 -0.79 -3.67 31.06
N ASN A 123 0.04 -4.63 31.45
CA ASN A 123 1.47 -4.57 31.17
C ASN A 123 1.74 -4.82 29.66
N LEU A 124 2.43 -3.89 29.00
CA LEU A 124 2.76 -3.98 27.57
C LEU A 124 4.03 -4.80 27.28
N ILE A 125 4.87 -5.08 28.28
CA ILE A 125 6.12 -5.81 28.11
C ILE A 125 5.95 -7.16 27.39
N PRO A 126 4.91 -7.98 27.67
CA PRO A 126 4.69 -9.24 26.95
C PRO A 126 4.48 -9.07 25.44
N PHE A 127 4.03 -7.88 25.00
CA PHE A 127 3.75 -7.60 23.59
C PHE A 127 4.96 -7.06 22.83
N LEU A 128 6.05 -6.70 23.50
CA LEU A 128 7.24 -6.14 22.85
C LEU A 128 7.91 -7.16 21.92
N LYS A 129 8.13 -8.39 22.40
CA LYS A 129 8.76 -9.45 21.59
C LYS A 129 7.91 -9.78 20.34
N PRO A 130 6.59 -10.03 20.43
CA PRO A 130 5.74 -10.18 19.25
C PRO A 130 5.79 -8.98 18.30
N THR A 131 5.79 -7.75 18.82
CA THR A 131 5.84 -6.52 18.00
C THR A 131 7.13 -6.44 17.19
N ILE A 132 8.28 -6.73 17.80
CA ILE A 132 9.58 -6.72 17.10
C ILE A 132 9.63 -7.80 16.02
N ILE A 133 9.11 -9.00 16.29
CA ILE A 133 9.04 -10.09 15.31
C ILE A 133 8.16 -9.67 14.12
N GLU A 134 6.99 -9.08 14.38
CA GLU A 134 6.09 -8.62 13.33
C GLU A 134 6.68 -7.48 12.52
N ILE A 135 7.41 -6.55 13.13
CA ILE A 135 8.18 -5.52 12.40
C ILE A 135 9.17 -6.19 11.45
N GLY A 136 9.91 -7.20 11.91
CA GLY A 136 10.82 -7.97 11.06
C GLY A 136 10.13 -8.67 9.88
N ILE A 137 8.96 -9.27 10.12
CA ILE A 137 8.15 -9.91 9.08
C ILE A 137 7.65 -8.87 8.07
N VAL A 138 7.14 -7.72 8.55
CA VAL A 138 6.68 -6.60 7.71
C VAL A 138 7.82 -6.10 6.82
N ILE A 139 9.00 -5.83 7.38
CA ILE A 139 10.17 -5.39 6.61
C ILE A 139 10.55 -6.42 5.55
N GLY A 140 10.58 -7.71 5.90
CA GLY A 140 10.88 -8.78 4.96
C GLY A 140 9.87 -8.90 3.82
N LEU A 141 8.58 -8.82 4.13
CA LEU A 141 7.50 -8.83 3.14
C LEU A 141 7.60 -7.63 2.20
N LEU A 142 7.84 -6.43 2.72
CA LEU A 142 7.93 -5.22 1.91
C LEU A 142 9.19 -5.18 1.06
N LEU A 143 10.30 -5.74 1.55
CA LEU A 143 11.53 -5.84 0.77
C LEU A 143 11.33 -6.77 -0.43
N ALA A 144 10.82 -7.97 -0.19
CA ALA A 144 10.54 -8.90 -1.28
C ALA A 144 9.42 -8.38 -2.21
N GLY A 145 8.41 -7.69 -1.66
CA GLY A 145 7.34 -7.04 -2.42
C GLY A 145 7.88 -5.96 -3.35
N GLY A 146 8.73 -5.06 -2.86
CA GLY A 146 9.30 -3.97 -3.66
C GLY A 146 10.20 -4.45 -4.79
N TYR A 147 10.97 -5.52 -4.58
CA TYR A 147 11.73 -6.15 -5.67
C TYR A 147 10.80 -6.83 -6.69
N LEU A 148 9.78 -7.57 -6.24
CA LEU A 148 8.81 -8.20 -7.15
C LEU A 148 8.05 -7.16 -7.98
N GLU A 149 7.58 -6.08 -7.35
CA GLU A 149 6.90 -4.98 -8.03
C GLU A 149 7.80 -4.35 -9.09
N TYR A 150 9.05 -4.01 -8.73
CA TYR A 150 10.03 -3.47 -9.67
C TYR A 150 10.27 -4.39 -10.87
N TYR A 151 10.46 -5.69 -10.64
CA TYR A 151 10.66 -6.64 -11.73
C TYR A 151 9.41 -6.79 -12.62
N MET A 152 8.22 -6.77 -12.04
CA MET A 152 6.97 -6.82 -12.81
C MET A 152 6.79 -5.57 -13.68
N ILE A 153 7.07 -4.38 -13.14
CA ILE A 153 7.01 -3.12 -13.89
C ILE A 153 8.03 -3.15 -15.04
N LYS A 154 9.27 -3.56 -14.77
CA LYS A 154 10.30 -3.70 -15.82
C LYS A 154 9.93 -4.70 -16.89
N LEU A 155 9.38 -5.86 -16.52
CA LEU A 155 8.97 -6.87 -17.49
C LEU A 155 7.90 -6.30 -18.45
N VAL A 156 6.92 -5.56 -17.93
CA VAL A 156 5.88 -4.92 -18.75
C VAL A 156 6.47 -3.81 -19.64
N GLN A 157 7.42 -3.01 -19.13
CA GLN A 157 8.11 -2.00 -19.94
C GLN A 157 8.95 -2.64 -21.05
N ASP A 158 9.70 -3.70 -20.75
CA ASP A 158 10.53 -4.40 -21.74
C ASP A 158 9.68 -5.15 -22.77
N GLU A 159 8.55 -5.75 -22.39
CA GLU A 159 7.57 -6.35 -23.32
C GLU A 159 6.91 -5.30 -24.23
N SER A 160 6.55 -4.12 -23.68
CA SER A 160 6.01 -3.02 -24.49
C SER A 160 7.03 -2.39 -25.44
N ILE A 161 8.32 -2.45 -25.11
CA ILE A 161 9.43 -2.04 -26.00
C ILE A 161 9.74 -3.12 -27.06
N THR A 162 9.39 -4.39 -26.81
CA THR A 162 9.67 -5.53 -27.71
C THR A 162 8.47 -5.99 -28.56
N LEU A 163 7.37 -5.23 -28.61
CA LEU A 163 6.31 -5.41 -29.60
C LEU A 163 6.49 -4.44 -30.80
N PRO A 164 7.38 -4.72 -31.77
CA PRO A 164 7.30 -4.09 -33.07
C PRO A 164 6.16 -4.75 -33.87
N GLY A 165 5.09 -3.99 -34.11
CA GLY A 165 4.18 -4.20 -35.23
C GLY A 165 3.16 -5.34 -35.10
N PHE A 166 1.95 -4.95 -34.70
CA PHE A 166 0.79 -5.11 -35.59
C PHE A 166 0.36 -3.72 -36.05
#